data_AF-A0A382DFP4-F1
#
_entry.id   AF-A0A382DFP4-F1
#
_cell.length_a   1.000
_cell.length_b   1.000
_cell.length_c   1.000
_cell.angle_alpha   90.00
_cell.angle_beta   90.00
_cell.angle_gamma   90.00
#
_symmetry.space_group_name_H-M   'P 1'
#
loop_
_entity.id
_entity.type
_entity.pdbx_description
1 polymer ?
#
loop_
_entity_poly.entity_id
_entity_poly.type
_entity_poly.pdbx_seq_one_letter_code
_entity_poly.pdbx_strand_id
1 'polypeptide(L)'
;PDADLNDSSQDAFLNEYAVGKNADVYPDGTGRLFPADSRVRFSFHYHSVGEEVTDQTELGLVLYPEDYEPDHILYSRQLGQAGELDIPAGQVTRHDGYQKMYLPGKLTGFQPHMHFLGTRQCLELIYPTGSTEMVSCANFDFNWHIVYNYEDDVQPVYPAGTTLHVISYHDNTEGNRGNSDPKNWTGGGSRTIDEMAFSWISWHDLTEDEYKAELEARKALADND
;
A
#
# COMPACT_ATOMS: atom_id res chain seq x y z
N PRO A 1 -3.83 27.31 -9.58
CA PRO A 1 -4.74 26.19 -9.31
C PRO A 1 -6.21 26.62 -9.49
N ASP A 2 -6.74 26.40 -10.69
CA ASP A 2 -8.09 26.85 -11.11
C ASP A 2 -9.18 25.77 -10.92
N ALA A 3 -8.81 24.58 -10.45
CA ALA A 3 -9.77 23.52 -10.15
C ALA A 3 -10.60 23.85 -8.90
N ASP A 4 -11.88 23.45 -8.92
CA ASP A 4 -12.78 23.53 -7.77
C ASP A 4 -12.21 22.71 -6.61
N LEU A 5 -12.33 23.21 -5.37
CA LEU A 5 -11.86 22.52 -4.16
C LEU A 5 -12.52 21.16 -3.95
N ASN A 6 -13.69 20.94 -4.55
CA ASN A 6 -14.42 19.67 -4.48
C ASN A 6 -14.12 18.71 -5.65
N ASP A 7 -13.34 19.13 -6.66
CA ASP A 7 -12.95 18.27 -7.77
C ASP A 7 -11.65 17.53 -7.46
N SER A 8 -11.78 16.26 -7.08
CA SER A 8 -10.64 15.37 -6.81
C SER A 8 -10.25 14.49 -8.00
N SER A 9 -10.78 14.75 -9.21
CA SER A 9 -10.55 13.88 -10.37
C SER A 9 -9.10 13.85 -10.86
N GLN A 10 -8.32 14.88 -10.53
CA GLN A 10 -6.89 14.99 -10.86
C GLN A 10 -5.98 14.83 -9.64
N ASP A 11 -6.52 14.44 -8.49
CA ASP A 11 -5.72 14.30 -7.29
C ASP A 11 -4.71 13.15 -7.45
N ALA A 12 -3.44 13.46 -7.18
CA ALA A 12 -2.42 12.45 -6.95
C ALA A 12 -2.34 12.14 -5.46
N PHE A 13 -2.23 10.86 -5.11
CA PHE A 13 -1.97 10.47 -3.73
C PHE A 13 -0.57 10.91 -3.30
N LEU A 14 -0.50 11.76 -2.28
CA LEU A 14 0.75 12.32 -1.76
C LEU A 14 1.31 11.54 -0.58
N ASN A 15 0.46 11.18 0.41
CA ASN A 15 0.83 10.40 1.58
C ASN A 15 -0.45 9.89 2.28
N GLU A 16 -0.33 8.77 2.98
CA GLU A 16 -1.27 8.34 4.01
C GLU A 16 -0.49 8.20 5.31
N TYR A 17 -1.07 8.69 6.39
CA TYR A 17 -0.64 8.40 7.74
C TYR A 17 -1.75 7.61 8.43
N ALA A 18 -1.37 6.46 8.99
CA ALA A 18 -2.22 5.65 9.83
C ALA A 18 -1.51 5.34 11.14
N VAL A 19 -2.24 4.78 12.09
CA VAL A 19 -1.73 4.55 13.45
C VAL A 19 -0.44 3.70 13.42
N GLY A 20 0.57 4.18 14.15
CA GLY A 20 1.88 3.54 14.26
C GLY A 20 2.81 3.70 13.05
N LYS A 21 2.36 4.35 11.97
CA LYS A 21 3.18 4.60 10.79
C LYS A 21 4.26 5.66 11.07
N ASN A 22 5.47 5.46 10.54
CA ASN A 22 6.54 6.46 10.55
C ASN A 22 6.47 7.36 9.30
N ALA A 23 7.44 8.26 9.12
CA ALA A 23 7.58 8.99 7.86
C ALA A 23 7.76 8.03 6.67
N ASP A 24 7.25 8.42 5.51
CA ASP A 24 7.57 7.75 4.26
C ASP A 24 9.04 8.03 3.91
N VAL A 25 9.79 6.97 3.62
CA VAL A 25 11.18 7.03 3.13
C VAL A 25 11.21 6.39 1.75
N TYR A 26 11.85 7.07 0.80
CA TYR A 26 11.92 6.63 -0.60
C TYR A 26 13.34 6.19 -0.92
N PRO A 27 13.53 5.18 -1.79
CA PRO A 27 14.85 4.83 -2.31
C PRO A 27 15.55 6.02 -2.95
N ASP A 28 16.88 6.03 -2.88
CA ASP A 28 17.71 7.05 -3.51
C ASP A 28 17.41 7.14 -5.01
N GLY A 29 17.46 8.36 -5.58
CA GLY A 29 17.11 8.57 -6.98
C GLY A 29 15.62 8.48 -7.29
N THR A 30 14.75 8.23 -6.29
CA THR A 30 13.30 8.23 -6.48
C THR A 30 12.62 9.35 -5.71
N GLY A 31 11.42 9.75 -6.16
CA GLY A 31 10.61 10.72 -5.44
C GLY A 31 9.20 10.84 -5.99
N ARG A 32 8.27 11.33 -5.16
CA ARG A 32 6.93 11.67 -5.63
C ARG A 32 6.96 13.02 -6.32
N LEU A 33 6.39 13.10 -7.52
CA LEU A 33 6.23 14.36 -8.22
C LEU A 33 5.18 15.22 -7.49
N PHE A 34 5.61 16.38 -6.98
CA PHE A 34 4.72 17.41 -6.45
C PHE A 34 4.76 18.62 -7.41
N PRO A 35 3.83 18.71 -8.37
CA PRO A 35 3.89 19.75 -9.40
C PRO A 35 3.81 21.15 -8.81
N ALA A 36 4.48 22.11 -9.46
CA ALA A 36 4.35 23.52 -9.13
C ALA A 36 2.87 23.96 -9.13
N ASP A 37 2.55 24.91 -8.26
CA ASP A 37 1.18 25.45 -8.08
C ASP A 37 0.11 24.42 -7.68
N SER A 38 0.51 23.23 -7.22
CA SER A 38 -0.40 22.25 -6.61
C SER A 38 -0.89 22.70 -5.23
N ARG A 39 -2.01 22.12 -4.79
CA ARG A 39 -2.54 22.27 -3.42
C ARG A 39 -2.52 20.90 -2.75
N VAL A 40 -2.35 20.90 -1.42
CA VAL A 40 -2.53 19.70 -0.59
C VAL A 40 -3.97 19.67 -0.10
N ARG A 41 -4.63 18.53 -0.29
CA ARG A 41 -5.95 18.23 0.29
C ARG A 41 -5.79 17.18 1.37
N PHE A 42 -6.22 17.51 2.59
CA PHE A 42 -6.30 16.54 3.68
C PHE A 42 -7.64 15.81 3.65
N SER A 43 -7.59 14.50 3.90
CA SER A 43 -8.77 13.66 4.11
C SER A 43 -8.60 12.97 5.45
N PHE A 44 -9.37 13.40 6.45
CA PHE A 44 -9.24 12.91 7.82
C PHE A 44 -10.17 11.74 8.09
N HIS A 45 -9.63 10.70 8.73
CA HIS A 45 -10.40 9.58 9.25
C HIS A 45 -10.34 9.61 10.78
N TYR A 46 -11.30 10.29 11.41
CA TYR A 46 -11.38 10.40 12.87
C TYR A 46 -12.26 9.30 13.47
N HIS A 47 -11.75 8.64 14.52
CA HIS A 47 -12.55 7.80 15.39
C HIS A 47 -13.09 8.62 16.57
N SER A 48 -14.39 8.52 16.86
CA SER A 48 -15.00 9.26 17.96
C SER A 48 -14.60 8.67 19.31
N VAL A 49 -14.11 9.53 20.21
CA VAL A 49 -13.72 9.17 21.59
C VAL A 49 -14.75 9.59 22.64
N GLY A 50 -15.87 10.17 22.22
CA GLY A 50 -16.97 10.55 23.12
C GLY A 50 -16.81 11.89 23.85
N GLU A 51 -15.73 12.63 23.58
CA GLU A 51 -15.50 13.99 24.09
C GLU A 51 -15.08 14.94 22.96
N GLU A 52 -15.18 16.24 23.22
CA GLU A 52 -14.75 17.27 22.27
C GLU A 52 -13.23 17.43 22.33
N VAL A 53 -12.57 17.28 21.18
CA VAL A 53 -11.11 17.37 21.04
C VAL A 53 -10.79 18.28 19.87
N THR A 54 -9.73 19.09 20.01
CA THR A 54 -9.16 19.87 18.90
C THR A 54 -7.91 19.18 18.39
N ASP A 55 -7.79 19.05 17.07
CA ASP A 55 -6.60 18.52 16.38
C ASP A 55 -5.89 19.62 15.58
N GLN A 56 -4.56 19.53 15.50
CA GLN A 56 -3.75 20.31 14.57
C GLN A 56 -2.77 19.38 13.85
N THR A 57 -3.14 18.96 12.64
CA THR A 57 -2.30 18.15 11.77
C THR A 57 -1.33 19.00 10.96
N GLU A 58 -0.07 18.55 10.86
CA GLU A 58 0.99 19.16 10.06
C GLU A 58 1.56 18.14 9.04
N LEU A 59 1.97 18.63 7.87
CA LEU A 59 2.65 17.83 6.85
C LEU A 59 4.06 18.37 6.64
N GLY A 60 5.06 17.55 6.94
CA GLY A 60 6.46 17.81 6.59
C GLY A 60 6.80 17.23 5.23
N LEU A 61 7.46 18.01 4.38
CA LEU A 61 7.97 17.57 3.08
C LEU A 61 9.47 17.84 3.01
N VAL A 62 10.22 16.87 2.52
CA VAL A 62 11.63 17.04 2.13
C VAL A 62 11.67 17.05 0.62
N LEU A 63 12.18 18.14 0.03
CA LEU A 63 12.30 18.30 -1.41
C LEU A 63 13.75 18.10 -1.82
N TYR A 64 13.95 17.53 -3.01
CA TYR A 64 15.26 17.53 -3.66
C TYR A 64 15.74 18.96 -3.95
N PRO A 65 17.06 19.18 -4.08
CA PRO A 65 17.62 20.43 -4.60
C PRO A 65 17.00 20.80 -5.97
N GLU A 66 16.91 22.10 -6.28
CA GLU A 66 16.26 22.58 -7.51
C GLU A 66 16.88 22.03 -8.81
N ASP A 67 18.17 21.68 -8.79
CA ASP A 67 18.94 21.17 -9.92
C ASP A 67 19.06 19.63 -9.95
N TYR A 68 18.41 18.95 -9.01
CA TYR A 68 18.39 17.50 -8.95
C TYR A 68 17.13 16.94 -9.60
N GLU A 69 17.32 16.10 -10.62
CA GLU A 69 16.25 15.34 -11.26
C GLU A 69 16.34 13.88 -10.80
N PRO A 70 15.33 13.34 -10.08
CA PRO A 70 15.28 11.93 -9.71
C PRO A 70 15.23 11.03 -10.95
N ASP A 71 15.90 9.88 -10.88
CA ASP A 71 15.90 8.86 -11.94
C ASP A 71 14.47 8.36 -12.23
N HIS A 72 13.66 8.21 -11.18
CA HIS A 72 12.30 7.70 -11.31
C HIS A 72 11.27 8.44 -10.44
N ILE A 73 10.07 8.61 -11.00
CA ILE A 73 8.90 9.02 -10.23
C ILE A 73 8.39 7.81 -9.44
N LEU A 74 8.26 7.99 -8.13
CA LEU A 74 7.67 7.02 -7.24
C LEU A 74 6.15 7.19 -7.20
N TYR A 75 5.43 6.09 -7.44
CA TYR A 75 3.99 6.00 -7.25
C TYR A 75 3.68 5.28 -5.95
N SER A 76 2.56 5.64 -5.34
CA SER A 76 1.95 4.86 -4.26
C SER A 76 0.44 4.96 -4.36
N ARG A 77 -0.28 3.84 -4.27
CA ARG A 77 -1.74 3.78 -4.42
C ARG A 77 -2.34 2.66 -3.58
N GLN A 78 -3.62 2.80 -3.24
CA GLN A 78 -4.44 1.69 -2.74
C GLN A 78 -4.68 0.72 -3.90
N LEU A 79 -4.08 -0.46 -3.85
CA LEU A 79 -4.20 -1.48 -4.90
C LEU A 79 -4.67 -2.81 -4.29
N GLY A 80 -5.21 -3.67 -5.15
CA GLY A 80 -5.67 -5.00 -4.74
C GLY A 80 -6.81 -4.93 -3.74
N GLN A 81 -7.72 -3.99 -3.93
CA GLN A 81 -8.97 -3.92 -3.17
C GLN A 81 -9.75 -5.23 -3.39
N ALA A 82 -9.99 -5.97 -2.31
CA ALA A 82 -10.93 -7.07 -2.37
C ALA A 82 -12.34 -6.54 -2.60
N GLY A 83 -13.19 -7.36 -3.22
CA GLY A 83 -14.59 -7.01 -3.52
C GLY A 83 -15.45 -6.89 -2.25
N GLU A 84 -16.62 -7.51 -2.26
CA GLU A 84 -17.47 -7.53 -1.07
C GLU A 84 -16.80 -8.33 0.05
N LEU A 85 -16.63 -7.69 1.22
CA LEU A 85 -16.13 -8.36 2.41
C LEU A 85 -17.30 -8.99 3.15
N ASP A 86 -17.35 -10.32 3.13
CA ASP A 86 -18.26 -11.14 3.92
C ASP A 86 -17.46 -11.82 5.03
N ILE A 87 -17.71 -11.43 6.29
CA ILE A 87 -16.98 -11.92 7.46
C ILE A 87 -17.98 -12.42 8.52
N PRO A 88 -18.44 -13.68 8.39
CA PRO A 88 -19.40 -14.25 9.33
C PRO A 88 -18.86 -14.30 10.77
N ALA A 89 -19.79 -14.22 11.72
CA ALA A 89 -19.50 -14.38 13.14
C ALA A 89 -18.76 -15.70 13.43
N GLY A 90 -17.71 -15.63 14.26
CA GLY A 90 -16.98 -16.81 14.72
C GLY A 90 -16.10 -17.48 13.66
N GLN A 91 -15.75 -16.80 12.56
CA GLN A 91 -14.96 -17.38 11.47
C GLN A 91 -13.70 -16.59 11.14
N VAL A 92 -12.70 -17.31 10.61
CA VAL A 92 -11.57 -16.72 9.91
C VAL A 92 -11.85 -16.80 8.40
N THR A 93 -11.79 -15.68 7.71
CA THR A 93 -12.06 -15.59 6.27
C THR A 93 -10.87 -15.01 5.52
N ARG A 94 -10.74 -15.41 4.25
CA ARG A 94 -9.76 -14.90 3.30
C ARG A 94 -10.50 -14.11 2.23
N HIS A 95 -9.94 -12.97 1.85
CA HIS A 95 -10.40 -12.15 0.72
C HIS A 95 -9.23 -11.81 -0.19
N ASP A 96 -9.49 -11.87 -1.48
CA ASP A 96 -8.48 -11.73 -2.52
C ASP A 96 -8.81 -10.51 -3.40
N GLY A 97 -7.84 -9.63 -3.56
CA GLY A 97 -7.92 -8.47 -4.43
C GLY A 97 -6.81 -8.48 -5.47
N TYR A 98 -7.11 -7.94 -6.66
CA TYR A 98 -6.22 -8.04 -7.81
C TYR A 98 -6.01 -6.68 -8.48
N GLN A 99 -4.77 -6.41 -8.87
CA GLN A 99 -4.42 -5.24 -9.66
C GLN A 99 -3.46 -5.63 -10.78
N LYS A 100 -3.81 -5.33 -12.03
CA LYS A 100 -2.90 -5.53 -13.16
C LYS A 100 -1.92 -4.37 -13.29
N MET A 101 -0.64 -4.69 -13.44
CA MET A 101 0.42 -3.74 -13.79
C MET A 101 0.65 -3.79 -15.29
N TYR A 102 0.60 -2.64 -15.97
CA TYR A 102 0.68 -2.58 -17.44
C TYR A 102 2.09 -2.34 -17.96
N LEU A 103 2.99 -1.83 -17.13
CA LEU A 103 4.39 -1.59 -17.43
C LEU A 103 5.28 -2.53 -16.59
N PRO A 104 6.53 -2.79 -17.01
CA PRO A 104 7.53 -3.35 -16.12
C PRO A 104 7.75 -2.39 -14.94
N GLY A 105 8.09 -2.92 -13.78
CA GLY A 105 8.28 -2.06 -12.61
C GLY A 105 9.00 -2.76 -11.47
N LYS A 106 9.29 -1.96 -10.45
CA LYS A 106 10.01 -2.35 -9.24
C LYS A 106 9.23 -1.89 -8.02
N LEU A 107 8.86 -2.84 -7.16
CA LEU A 107 8.15 -2.56 -5.92
C LEU A 107 9.14 -2.04 -4.87
N THR A 108 8.81 -0.92 -4.25
CA THR A 108 9.65 -0.26 -3.25
C THR A 108 9.06 -0.33 -1.85
N GLY A 109 7.75 -0.52 -1.74
CA GLY A 109 7.10 -0.68 -0.44
C GLY A 109 5.75 -1.37 -0.50
N PHE A 110 5.43 -2.05 0.59
CA PHE A 110 4.18 -2.74 0.85
C PHE A 110 3.66 -2.32 2.23
N GLN A 111 2.48 -1.71 2.30
CA GLN A 111 1.83 -1.36 3.56
C GLN A 111 0.46 -2.04 3.61
N PRO A 112 0.30 -3.06 4.48
CA PRO A 112 -1.00 -3.64 4.72
C PRO A 112 -2.02 -2.65 5.25
N HIS A 113 -3.27 -2.75 4.80
CA HIS A 113 -4.34 -1.92 5.31
C HIS A 113 -5.65 -2.73 5.48
N MET A 114 -5.98 -2.96 6.75
CA MET A 114 -7.21 -3.60 7.23
C MET A 114 -7.66 -2.91 8.53
N HIS A 115 -8.85 -3.23 9.04
CA HIS A 115 -9.30 -2.79 10.36
C HIS A 115 -9.08 -3.88 11.43
N PHE A 116 -9.88 -3.87 12.51
CA PHE A 116 -9.61 -4.64 13.73
C PHE A 116 -9.66 -6.17 13.57
N LEU A 117 -10.37 -6.67 12.57
CA LEU A 117 -10.44 -8.11 12.27
C LEU A 117 -9.26 -8.55 11.42
N GLY A 118 -8.54 -7.65 10.76
CA GLY A 118 -7.34 -7.97 10.00
C GLY A 118 -6.27 -8.66 10.86
N THR A 119 -5.69 -9.75 10.35
CA THR A 119 -4.65 -10.52 11.07
C THR A 119 -3.42 -10.81 10.23
N ARG A 120 -3.57 -10.89 8.92
CA ARG A 120 -2.47 -11.15 7.99
C ARG A 120 -2.81 -10.59 6.62
N GLN A 121 -1.83 -9.98 5.98
CA GLN A 121 -1.94 -9.63 4.57
C GLN A 121 -0.67 -10.01 3.83
N CYS A 122 -0.83 -10.56 2.62
CA CYS A 122 0.27 -10.94 1.75
C CYS A 122 0.11 -10.29 0.38
N LEU A 123 1.24 -10.13 -0.30
CA LEU A 123 1.35 -9.71 -1.69
C LEU A 123 2.01 -10.83 -2.50
N GLU A 124 1.28 -11.32 -3.48
CA GLU A 124 1.75 -12.28 -4.47
C GLU A 124 1.80 -11.60 -5.85
N LEU A 125 2.83 -11.91 -6.63
CA LEU A 125 2.92 -11.56 -8.05
C LEU A 125 2.45 -12.76 -8.87
N ILE A 126 1.49 -12.54 -9.76
CA ILE A 126 1.06 -13.50 -10.78
C ILE A 126 1.62 -13.03 -12.12
N TYR A 127 2.63 -13.73 -12.63
CA TYR A 127 3.32 -13.36 -13.85
C TYR A 127 2.48 -13.68 -15.10
N PRO A 128 2.72 -12.99 -16.24
CA PRO A 128 2.04 -13.29 -17.51
C PRO A 128 2.23 -14.73 -18.00
N THR A 129 3.28 -15.41 -17.54
CA THR A 129 3.58 -16.82 -17.80
C THR A 129 2.67 -17.78 -17.03
N GLY A 130 1.93 -17.29 -16.03
CA GLY A 130 1.11 -18.08 -15.11
C GLY A 130 1.84 -18.57 -13.85
N SER A 131 3.15 -18.34 -13.72
CA SER A 131 3.87 -18.60 -12.47
C SER A 131 3.53 -17.55 -11.41
N THR A 132 3.64 -17.92 -10.13
CA THR A 132 3.42 -16.98 -9.02
C THR A 132 4.63 -16.89 -8.10
N GLU A 133 4.74 -15.77 -7.40
CA GLU A 133 5.78 -15.51 -6.41
C GLU A 133 5.20 -14.73 -5.24
N MET A 134 5.35 -15.27 -4.02
CA MET A 134 4.98 -14.57 -2.80
C MET A 134 6.10 -13.62 -2.40
N VAL A 135 5.89 -12.32 -2.59
CA VAL A 135 6.93 -11.31 -2.38
C VAL A 135 6.90 -10.68 -0.99
N SER A 136 5.73 -10.66 -0.34
CA SER A 136 5.59 -10.17 1.03
C SER A 136 4.45 -10.84 1.76
N CYS A 137 4.61 -11.03 3.07
CA CYS A 137 3.56 -11.44 3.99
C CYS A 137 3.83 -10.82 5.36
N ALA A 138 2.86 -10.07 5.89
CA ALA A 138 2.93 -9.49 7.22
C ALA A 138 1.84 -10.08 8.12
N ASN A 139 2.20 -10.41 9.35
CA ASN A 139 1.21 -10.53 10.43
C ASN A 139 0.79 -9.10 10.78
N PHE A 140 -0.48 -8.80 10.58
CA PHE A 140 -1.00 -7.46 10.72
C PHE A 140 -1.48 -7.22 12.15
N ASP A 141 -1.15 -6.04 12.67
CA ASP A 141 -1.73 -5.49 13.89
C ASP A 141 -2.31 -4.11 13.52
N PHE A 142 -3.56 -3.86 13.92
CA PHE A 142 -4.23 -2.59 13.63
C PHE A 142 -3.45 -1.38 14.15
N ASN A 143 -2.59 -1.50 15.16
CA ASN A 143 -1.83 -0.36 15.66
C ASN A 143 -0.53 -0.11 14.88
N TRP A 144 -0.20 -0.97 13.88
CA TRP A 144 1.04 -0.95 13.12
C TRP A 144 0.78 -0.91 11.61
N HIS A 145 0.16 0.17 11.12
CA HIS A 145 0.02 0.44 9.68
C HIS A 145 1.32 0.98 9.07
N ILE A 146 2.45 0.32 9.34
CA ILE A 146 3.75 0.73 8.84
C ILE A 146 3.92 0.36 7.37
N VAL A 147 4.78 1.09 6.67
CA VAL A 147 5.28 0.69 5.36
C VAL A 147 6.45 -0.25 5.55
N TYR A 148 6.35 -1.44 4.97
CA TYR A 148 7.49 -2.32 4.79
C TYR A 148 8.20 -1.90 3.49
N ASN A 149 9.22 -1.05 3.63
CA ASN A 149 10.09 -0.68 2.52
C ASN A 149 11.04 -1.85 2.23
N TYR A 150 11.22 -2.19 0.96
CA TYR A 150 12.20 -3.18 0.56
C TYR A 150 13.58 -2.54 0.47
N GLU A 151 14.61 -3.25 0.94
CA GLU A 151 15.99 -2.89 0.67
C GLU A 151 16.28 -2.97 -0.84
N ASP A 152 17.15 -2.10 -1.34
CA ASP A 152 17.33 -1.86 -2.78
C ASP A 152 17.70 -3.12 -3.59
N ASP A 153 18.44 -4.05 -2.99
CA ASP A 153 18.92 -5.28 -3.60
C ASP A 153 17.88 -6.42 -3.64
N VAL A 154 16.82 -6.33 -2.83
CA VAL A 154 15.76 -7.35 -2.72
C VAL A 154 14.38 -6.86 -3.15
N GLN A 155 14.28 -5.62 -3.64
CA GLN A 155 13.05 -5.09 -4.22
C GLN A 155 12.47 -6.05 -5.28
N PRO A 156 11.18 -6.43 -5.21
CA PRO A 156 10.56 -7.24 -6.25
C PRO A 156 10.50 -6.50 -7.59
N VAL A 157 10.93 -7.16 -8.67
CA VAL A 157 10.91 -6.61 -10.04
C VAL A 157 10.02 -7.48 -10.90
N TYR A 158 9.16 -6.86 -11.69
CA TYR A 158 8.15 -7.58 -12.47
C TYR A 158 8.03 -7.06 -13.91
N PRO A 159 7.68 -7.91 -14.88
CA PRO A 159 7.41 -7.51 -16.25
C PRO A 159 6.01 -6.90 -16.40
N ALA A 160 5.80 -6.19 -17.50
CA ALA A 160 4.48 -5.75 -17.93
C ALA A 160 3.46 -6.91 -17.98
N GLY A 161 2.24 -6.64 -17.54
CA GLY A 161 1.15 -7.60 -17.51
C GLY A 161 1.06 -8.44 -16.23
N THR A 162 2.01 -8.31 -15.30
CA THR A 162 1.97 -8.93 -13.97
C THR A 162 0.73 -8.47 -13.21
N THR A 163 0.09 -9.38 -12.49
CA THR A 163 -1.03 -9.06 -11.60
C THR A 163 -0.56 -9.14 -10.15
N LEU A 164 -0.70 -8.03 -9.43
CA LEU A 164 -0.57 -7.99 -7.98
C LEU A 164 -1.80 -8.66 -7.38
N HIS A 165 -1.58 -9.61 -6.48
CA HIS A 165 -2.60 -10.35 -5.77
C HIS A 165 -2.44 -10.09 -4.27
N VAL A 166 -3.35 -9.29 -3.72
CA VAL A 166 -3.40 -8.95 -2.29
C VAL A 166 -4.31 -9.96 -1.61
N ILE A 167 -3.75 -10.70 -0.66
CA ILE A 167 -4.44 -11.76 0.07
C ILE A 167 -4.61 -11.29 1.52
N SER A 168 -5.84 -11.03 1.93
CA SER A 168 -6.18 -10.51 3.26
C SER A 168 -6.88 -11.58 4.09
N TYR A 169 -6.52 -11.68 5.36
CA TYR A 169 -7.15 -12.59 6.31
C TYR A 169 -7.77 -11.81 7.46
N HIS A 170 -9.05 -12.09 7.71
CA HIS A 170 -9.81 -11.52 8.81
C HIS A 170 -10.21 -12.60 9.81
N ASP A 171 -10.06 -12.32 11.10
CA ASP A 171 -10.44 -13.20 12.20
C ASP A 171 -11.59 -12.57 13.00
N ASN A 172 -12.81 -13.05 12.73
CA ASN A 172 -14.02 -12.68 13.46
C ASN A 172 -14.37 -13.70 14.56
N THR A 173 -13.37 -14.39 15.13
CA THR A 173 -13.56 -15.29 16.27
C THR A 173 -13.40 -14.57 17.61
N GLU A 174 -13.83 -15.22 18.70
CA GLU A 174 -13.57 -14.76 20.08
C GLU A 174 -12.06 -14.75 20.43
N GLY A 175 -11.21 -15.40 19.62
CA GLY A 175 -9.76 -15.45 19.82
C GLY A 175 -9.02 -14.19 19.39
N ASN A 176 -9.60 -13.39 18.49
CA ASN A 176 -9.01 -12.13 18.07
C ASN A 176 -9.25 -11.05 19.13
N ARG A 177 -8.18 -10.60 19.78
CA ARG A 177 -8.23 -9.57 20.83
C ARG A 177 -8.74 -8.22 20.32
N GLY A 178 -8.61 -7.93 19.03
CA GLY A 178 -9.12 -6.71 18.41
C GLY A 178 -10.63 -6.76 18.14
N ASN A 179 -11.24 -7.95 18.19
CA ASN A 179 -12.66 -8.11 17.88
C ASN A 179 -13.55 -7.69 19.05
N SER A 180 -14.29 -6.59 18.87
CA SER A 180 -15.22 -6.08 19.88
C SER A 180 -16.56 -6.84 19.94
N ASP A 181 -16.94 -7.56 18.88
CA ASP A 181 -18.23 -8.25 18.79
C ASP A 181 -18.20 -9.49 17.88
N PRO A 182 -17.61 -10.60 18.35
CA PRO A 182 -17.42 -11.82 17.55
C PRO A 182 -18.72 -12.58 17.23
N LYS A 183 -19.87 -12.13 17.74
CA LYS A 183 -21.18 -12.76 17.54
C LYS A 183 -21.93 -12.19 16.37
N ASN A 184 -21.47 -11.07 15.82
CA ASN A 184 -22.10 -10.40 14.70
C ASN A 184 -21.28 -10.56 13.42
N TRP A 185 -21.99 -10.47 12.30
CA TRP A 185 -21.39 -10.38 10.99
C TRP A 185 -20.75 -9.00 10.80
N THR A 186 -19.60 -8.98 10.13
CA THR A 186 -18.90 -7.75 9.73
C THR A 186 -18.68 -7.75 8.23
N GLY A 187 -18.77 -6.57 7.61
CA GLY A 187 -18.47 -6.40 6.19
C GLY A 187 -17.72 -5.11 5.91
N GLY A 188 -17.61 -4.78 4.63
CA GLY A 188 -16.81 -3.64 4.17
C GLY A 188 -17.39 -2.29 4.57
N GLY A 189 -16.56 -1.36 5.03
CA GLY A 189 -16.99 -0.02 5.39
C GLY A 189 -15.88 0.87 5.96
N SER A 190 -16.19 2.16 6.14
CA SER A 190 -15.20 3.15 6.58
C SER A 190 -15.01 3.21 8.09
N ARG A 191 -15.92 2.66 8.91
CA ARG A 191 -15.75 2.71 10.37
C ARG A 191 -14.73 1.66 10.80
N THR A 192 -14.02 1.92 11.89
CA THR A 192 -13.05 0.95 12.46
C THR A 192 -13.67 -0.41 12.83
N ILE A 193 -14.99 -0.45 13.03
CA ILE A 193 -15.75 -1.68 13.32
C ILE A 193 -16.27 -2.40 12.06
N ASP A 194 -16.26 -1.70 10.92
CA ASP A 194 -16.39 -2.33 9.60
C ASP A 194 -15.00 -2.78 9.14
N GLU A 195 -14.87 -3.36 7.95
CA GLU A 195 -13.58 -3.83 7.43
C GLU A 195 -13.14 -3.22 6.11
N MET A 196 -11.84 -3.31 5.86
CA MET A 196 -11.18 -2.95 4.61
C MET A 196 -10.15 -4.03 4.25
N ALA A 197 -9.87 -4.17 2.96
CA ALA A 197 -8.91 -5.16 2.48
C ALA A 197 -8.26 -4.68 1.18
N PHE A 198 -7.20 -3.90 1.34
CA PHE A 198 -6.31 -3.49 0.25
C PHE A 198 -4.90 -3.30 0.80
N SER A 199 -3.94 -3.04 -0.07
CA SER A 199 -2.60 -2.61 0.35
C SER A 199 -2.26 -1.27 -0.27
N TRP A 200 -1.58 -0.42 0.47
CA TRP A 200 -0.83 0.67 -0.12
C TRP A 200 0.45 0.08 -0.72
N ILE A 201 0.58 0.13 -2.04
CA ILE A 201 1.74 -0.39 -2.77
C ILE A 201 2.50 0.78 -3.34
N SER A 202 3.81 0.81 -3.11
CA SER A 202 4.73 1.78 -3.68
C SER A 202 5.61 1.12 -4.75
N TRP A 203 5.76 1.78 -5.89
CA TRP A 203 6.56 1.29 -7.01
C TRP A 203 7.05 2.43 -7.89
N HIS A 204 8.02 2.14 -8.75
CA HIS A 204 8.29 2.96 -9.93
C HIS A 204 8.28 2.08 -11.18
N ASP A 205 7.93 2.69 -12.31
CA ASP A 205 7.93 2.00 -13.60
C ASP A 205 9.36 1.91 -14.13
N LEU A 206 9.63 0.85 -14.89
CA LEU A 206 10.87 0.64 -15.62
C LEU A 206 10.59 0.64 -17.12
N THR A 207 11.52 1.19 -17.89
CA THR A 207 11.61 0.92 -19.32
C THR A 207 11.97 -0.55 -19.56
N GLU A 208 11.70 -1.05 -20.77
CA GLU A 208 12.06 -2.43 -21.16
C GLU A 208 13.58 -2.69 -21.07
N ASP A 209 14.41 -1.67 -21.31
CA ASP A 209 15.86 -1.80 -21.25
C ASP A 209 16.38 -1.79 -19.81
N GLU A 210 15.82 -0.95 -18.94
CA GLU A 210 16.11 -0.97 -17.49
C GLU A 210 15.68 -2.30 -16.87
N TYR A 211 14.50 -2.81 -17.22
CA TYR A 211 14.03 -4.11 -16.75
C TYR A 211 14.99 -5.24 -17.12
N LYS A 212 15.48 -5.27 -18.37
CA LYS A 212 16.50 -6.26 -18.78
C LYS A 212 17.81 -6.08 -18.02
N ALA A 213 18.27 -4.85 -17.86
CA ALA A 213 19.51 -4.56 -17.14
C ALA A 213 19.44 -5.02 -15.67
N GLU A 214 18.31 -4.78 -15.01
CA GLU A 214 18.04 -5.22 -13.64
C GLU A 214 18.09 -6.76 -13.51
N LEU A 215 17.47 -7.48 -14.45
CA LEU A 215 17.51 -8.95 -14.46
C LEU A 215 18.93 -9.49 -14.67
N GLU A 216 19.71 -8.88 -15.57
CA GLU A 216 21.11 -9.29 -15.79
C GLU A 216 21.98 -8.99 -14.57
N ALA A 217 21.79 -7.85 -13.92
CA ALA A 217 22.50 -7.50 -12.68
C ALA A 217 22.22 -8.51 -11.56
N ARG A 218 20.96 -8.93 -11.39
CA ARG A 218 20.57 -9.94 -10.40
C ARG A 218 21.15 -11.33 -10.68
N LYS A 219 21.15 -11.76 -11.94
CA LYS A 219 21.80 -13.03 -12.32
C LYS A 219 23.30 -12.99 -11.99
N ALA A 220 23.98 -11.90 -12.31
CA ALA A 220 25.39 -11.74 -12.02
C ALA A 220 25.70 -11.80 -10.51
N LEU A 221 24.80 -11.30 -9.64
CA LEU A 221 24.95 -11.43 -8.19
C LEU A 221 24.75 -12.88 -7.74
N ALA A 222 23.73 -13.57 -8.26
CA ALA A 222 23.45 -14.97 -7.91
C ALA A 222 24.52 -15.96 -8.38
N ASP A 223 25.21 -15.67 -9.49
CA ASP A 223 26.29 -16.50 -10.03
C ASP A 223 27.64 -16.33 -9.28
N ASN A 224 27.74 -15.34 -8.39
CA ASN A 224 28.94 -15.04 -7.61
C ASN A 224 28.91 -15.56 -6.15
N ASP A 225 27.83 -16.23 -5.76
CA ASP A 225 27.67 -16.99 -4.49
C ASP A 225 27.81 -18.51 -4.70
#